data_AF-A6DKD5-F1
#
_entry.id   AF-A6DKD5-F1
#
_cell.length_a   1.000
_cell.length_b   1.000
_cell.length_c   1.000
_cell.angle_alpha   90.00
_cell.angle_beta   90.00
_cell.angle_gamma   90.00
#
_symmetry.space_group_name_H-M   'P 1'
#
loop_
_entity.id
_entity.type
_entity.pdbx_description
1 polymer ?
#
loop_
_entity_poly.entity_id
_entity_poly.type
_entity_poly.pdbx_seq_one_letter_code
_entity_poly.pdbx_strand_id
1 'polypeptide(L)'
;MKNILFLLSCIFLILQVKAQNSTDRDFLRQVHADTWNCLDAMIDPTTGFPQDTQFPGGHTNTTNIGLYLASLCVAVEKGLTTHQHGFQRAEKILSSLESFERVHGFTPHILDVQLRTKTATGYVAISDFNKLIVGLIMVKQVWPELCERIDHFTQAVEWEKLYHKETGNVSWGYDFDSDRTLGEGHLWLPADTRSAAFLMIATGAAPAEMWAEMDRTPLYTPYGKILRGYGMGGLFMMAMDSLFLPEISSEMGESSGNFAWQQIQFSKQRGYPFWGWSNCYMPGKGYTEGGHLSEQVVTPHALALMIEYYPKHVTQALRGLAKTGGMQGPQGFENVQWGFRDAYDMKSKQWDHRYLSLDQGMLFLALSNYLQDGIVRKIYHADPLVQKGLKLIAPYLKPNQEFLKLWAQRDAQVDRSIKPISHSTQTTKIIPDLAKPLNSPCLSASKNKDKSIQLNFESKEDSEPHHFKLKIPTTDMSNLKALEIEMDMIKSSEQGPDWVRLLILDRYNQLRYTHIELQKHRSVYRIEADDLLGIHIDENNIKSLELVFWKKPWYYQNCKINSDSISLNIKSINILK
;
A
#
# COMPACT_ATOMS: atom_id res chain seq x y z
N MET A 1 49.71 27.24 7.86
CA MET A 1 48.40 27.70 8.41
C MET A 1 47.19 27.30 7.56
N LYS A 2 47.11 27.59 6.25
CA LYS A 2 45.94 27.24 5.40
C LYS A 2 45.60 25.73 5.38
N ASN A 3 46.59 24.85 5.30
CA ASN A 3 46.36 23.39 5.32
C ASN A 3 45.87 22.86 6.68
N ILE A 4 46.26 23.51 7.79
CA ILE A 4 45.81 23.15 9.15
C ILE A 4 44.37 23.61 9.37
N LEU A 5 44.01 24.81 8.89
CA LEU A 5 42.62 25.30 8.93
C LEU A 5 41.67 24.42 8.10
N PHE A 6 42.11 23.97 6.92
CA PHE A 6 41.34 23.06 6.06
C PHE A 6 41.13 21.70 6.75
N LEU A 7 42.19 21.08 7.29
CA LEU A 7 42.07 19.82 8.03
C LEU A 7 41.15 19.95 9.26
N LEU A 8 41.28 21.03 10.04
CA LEU A 8 40.42 21.29 11.19
C LEU A 8 38.95 21.46 10.79
N SER A 9 38.68 22.14 9.67
CA SER A 9 37.32 22.27 9.12
C SER A 9 36.73 20.93 8.67
N CYS A 10 37.54 20.07 8.03
CA CYS A 10 37.12 18.72 7.65
C CYS A 10 36.86 17.84 8.86
N ILE A 11 37.72 17.88 9.88
CA ILE A 11 37.54 17.13 11.13
C ILE A 11 36.28 17.59 11.86
N PHE A 12 36.06 18.90 11.96
CA PHE A 12 34.87 19.47 12.60
C PHE A 12 33.58 19.06 11.87
N LEU A 13 33.58 19.09 10.53
CA LEU A 13 32.46 18.63 9.72
C LEU A 13 32.21 17.12 9.91
N ILE A 14 33.26 16.29 9.96
CA ILE A 14 33.16 14.85 10.24
C ILE A 14 32.55 14.60 11.62
N LEU A 15 32.98 15.36 12.64
CA LEU A 15 32.44 15.24 14.01
C LEU A 15 30.97 15.66 14.07
N GLN A 16 30.58 16.74 13.39
CA GLN A 16 29.18 17.18 13.30
C GLN A 16 28.29 16.16 12.58
N VAL A 17 28.76 15.59 11.46
CA VAL A 17 28.02 14.54 10.73
C VAL A 17 27.88 13.28 11.59
N LYS A 18 28.93 12.86 12.31
CA LYS A 18 28.86 11.74 13.25
C LYS A 18 27.87 12.01 14.39
N ALA A 19 27.88 13.21 14.96
CA ALA A 19 26.95 13.61 16.02
C ALA A 19 25.49 13.62 15.53
N GLN A 20 25.22 14.24 14.38
CA GLN A 20 23.87 14.24 13.79
C GLN A 20 23.38 12.81 13.50
N ASN A 21 24.23 11.96 12.90
CA ASN A 21 23.89 10.55 12.67
C ASN A 21 23.60 9.79 13.96
N SER A 22 24.31 10.07 15.06
CA SER A 22 24.00 9.48 16.38
C SER A 22 22.62 9.93 16.88
N THR A 23 22.31 11.22 16.80
CA THR A 23 20.98 11.73 17.22
C THR A 23 19.84 11.15 16.39
N ASP A 24 20.06 10.93 15.09
CA ASP A 24 19.07 10.35 14.18
C ASP A 24 18.82 8.87 14.49
N ARG A 25 19.89 8.10 14.73
CA ARG A 25 19.73 6.71 15.18
C ARG A 25 19.06 6.61 16.54
N ASP A 26 19.33 7.51 17.47
CA ASP A 26 18.70 7.49 18.80
C ASP A 26 17.21 7.83 18.72
N PHE A 27 16.82 8.77 17.87
CA PHE A 27 15.40 9.03 17.60
C PHE A 27 14.70 7.83 16.96
N LEU A 28 15.31 7.20 15.95
CA LEU A 28 14.74 6.01 15.33
C LEU A 28 14.64 4.83 16.31
N ARG A 29 15.60 4.69 17.24
CA ARG A 29 15.53 3.71 18.33
C ARG A 29 14.38 3.99 19.29
N GLN A 30 14.13 5.26 19.61
CA GLN A 30 12.97 5.63 20.44
C GLN A 30 11.66 5.24 19.74
N VAL A 31 11.50 5.63 18.46
CA VAL A 31 10.33 5.26 17.67
C VAL A 31 10.17 3.73 17.61
N HIS A 32 11.27 3.01 17.39
CA HIS A 32 11.29 1.54 17.35
C HIS A 32 10.84 0.90 18.67
N ALA A 33 11.35 1.38 19.81
CA ALA A 33 10.97 0.88 21.14
C ALA A 33 9.52 1.23 21.50
N ASP A 34 9.06 2.45 21.18
CA ASP A 34 7.70 2.87 21.47
C ASP A 34 6.68 2.09 20.62
N THR A 35 6.99 1.84 19.36
CA THR A 35 6.14 1.00 18.49
C THR A 35 6.08 -0.45 19.00
N TRP A 36 7.17 -0.99 19.55
CA TRP A 36 7.11 -2.30 20.22
C TRP A 36 6.15 -2.29 21.42
N ASN A 37 6.21 -1.26 22.27
CA ASN A 37 5.30 -1.11 23.40
C ASN A 37 3.83 -1.07 22.95
N CYS A 38 3.56 -0.48 21.78
CA CYS A 38 2.23 -0.50 21.16
C CYS A 38 1.83 -1.94 20.79
N LEU A 39 2.66 -2.64 20.03
CA LEU A 39 2.38 -4.00 19.56
C LEU A 39 2.17 -4.99 20.71
N ASP A 40 3.02 -4.98 21.75
CA ASP A 40 2.89 -5.89 22.90
C ASP A 40 1.67 -5.56 23.79
N ALA A 41 1.20 -4.32 23.75
CA ALA A 41 0.00 -3.90 24.46
C ALA A 41 -1.31 -4.24 23.72
N MET A 42 -1.31 -4.22 22.38
CA MET A 42 -2.50 -4.45 21.55
C MET A 42 -2.79 -5.94 21.33
N ILE A 43 -2.84 -6.73 22.41
CA ILE A 43 -3.02 -8.18 22.36
C ILE A 43 -4.27 -8.60 23.12
N ASP A 44 -5.12 -9.43 22.51
CA ASP A 44 -6.25 -10.04 23.20
C ASP A 44 -5.75 -11.07 24.23
N PRO A 45 -6.18 -10.96 25.50
CA PRO A 45 -5.69 -11.83 26.56
C PRO A 45 -6.28 -13.25 26.50
N THR A 46 -7.28 -13.52 25.67
CA THR A 46 -7.87 -14.86 25.53
C THR A 46 -7.04 -15.69 24.57
N THR A 47 -6.83 -15.17 23.36
CA THR A 47 -6.19 -15.90 22.25
C THR A 47 -4.71 -15.57 22.09
N GLY A 48 -4.27 -14.43 22.64
CA GLY A 48 -2.96 -13.87 22.34
C GLY A 48 -2.87 -13.20 20.96
N PHE A 49 -3.96 -13.14 20.19
CA PHE A 49 -3.95 -12.49 18.89
C PHE A 49 -3.78 -10.97 19.02
N PRO A 50 -3.05 -10.32 18.09
CA PRO A 50 -3.06 -8.87 17.99
C PRO A 50 -4.46 -8.39 17.63
N GLN A 51 -4.90 -7.35 18.33
CA GLN A 51 -6.10 -6.61 17.97
C GLN A 51 -5.83 -5.76 16.73
N ASP A 52 -6.86 -5.49 15.92
CA ASP A 52 -6.67 -4.64 14.74
C ASP A 52 -6.25 -3.21 15.11
N THR A 53 -6.82 -2.69 16.20
CA THR A 53 -6.49 -1.39 16.78
C THR A 53 -6.30 -1.50 18.29
N GLN A 54 -5.96 -0.39 18.96
CA GLN A 54 -5.92 -0.34 20.42
C GLN A 54 -7.30 -0.50 21.09
N PHE A 55 -8.39 -0.39 20.33
CA PHE A 55 -9.75 -0.56 20.86
C PHE A 55 -10.10 -2.03 20.94
N PRO A 56 -10.58 -2.52 22.11
CA PRO A 56 -10.68 -3.94 22.32
C PRO A 56 -11.85 -4.60 21.58
N GLY A 57 -11.64 -5.87 21.24
CA GLY A 57 -12.64 -6.74 20.61
C GLY A 57 -12.68 -6.63 19.08
N GLY A 58 -13.74 -7.21 18.49
CA GLY A 58 -13.93 -7.22 17.05
C GLY A 58 -13.11 -8.33 16.38
N HIS A 59 -12.30 -7.94 15.39
CA HIS A 59 -11.58 -8.86 14.53
C HIS A 59 -10.08 -8.61 14.55
N THR A 60 -9.34 -9.62 14.11
CA THR A 60 -7.96 -9.49 13.66
C THR A 60 -7.87 -10.07 12.25
N ASN A 61 -6.72 -9.93 11.61
CA ASN A 61 -6.44 -10.60 10.35
C ASN A 61 -5.14 -11.40 10.44
N THR A 62 -4.99 -12.38 9.55
CA THR A 62 -3.81 -13.26 9.52
C THR A 62 -2.52 -12.49 9.24
N THR A 63 -2.60 -11.34 8.56
CA THR A 63 -1.49 -10.40 8.37
C THR A 63 -0.99 -9.83 9.69
N ASN A 64 -1.89 -9.35 10.55
CA ASN A 64 -1.59 -8.79 11.87
C ASN A 64 -0.90 -9.84 12.73
N ILE A 65 -1.44 -11.07 12.78
CA ILE A 65 -0.85 -12.19 13.53
C ILE A 65 0.58 -12.47 13.03
N GLY A 66 0.75 -12.57 11.71
CA GLY A 66 2.06 -12.83 11.09
C GLY A 66 3.10 -11.76 11.38
N LEU A 67 2.75 -10.48 11.19
CA LEU A 67 3.66 -9.37 11.46
C LEU A 67 3.95 -9.20 12.96
N TYR A 68 2.98 -9.49 13.83
CA TYR A 68 3.21 -9.50 15.27
C TYR A 68 4.20 -10.59 15.67
N LEU A 69 4.04 -11.83 15.19
CA LEU A 69 4.98 -12.92 15.47
C LEU A 69 6.39 -12.60 14.97
N ALA A 70 6.52 -12.02 13.77
CA ALA A 70 7.81 -11.55 13.26
C ALA A 70 8.40 -10.44 14.16
N SER A 71 7.56 -9.50 14.63
CA SER A 71 7.98 -8.41 15.52
C SER A 71 8.44 -8.93 16.88
N LEU A 72 7.72 -9.91 17.44
CA LEU A 72 8.02 -10.58 18.70
C LEU A 72 9.40 -11.27 18.66
N CYS A 73 9.72 -11.97 17.57
CA CYS A 73 11.03 -12.58 17.35
C CYS A 73 12.15 -11.54 17.43
N VAL A 74 11.98 -10.42 16.72
CA VAL A 74 12.97 -9.33 16.71
C VAL A 74 13.07 -8.64 18.07
N ALA A 75 11.95 -8.43 18.76
CA ALA A 75 11.92 -7.79 20.07
C ALA A 75 12.72 -8.59 21.10
N VAL A 76 12.63 -9.92 21.06
CA VAL A 76 13.44 -10.82 21.91
C VAL A 76 14.91 -10.75 21.56
N GLU A 77 15.25 -10.88 20.27
CA GLU A 77 16.64 -10.76 19.78
C GLU A 77 17.30 -9.41 20.07
N LYS A 78 16.49 -8.39 20.41
CA LYS A 78 16.95 -7.05 20.78
C LYS A 78 16.79 -6.70 22.25
N GLY A 79 16.28 -7.61 23.06
CA GLY A 79 16.05 -7.35 24.48
C GLY A 79 15.02 -6.24 24.74
N LEU A 80 14.13 -5.97 23.79
CA LEU A 80 12.93 -5.15 24.01
C LEU A 80 11.87 -5.90 24.83
N THR A 81 11.93 -7.23 24.79
CA THR A 81 11.22 -8.11 25.70
C THR A 81 12.08 -9.31 26.07
N THR A 82 11.68 -10.07 27.09
CA THR A 82 12.43 -11.24 27.54
C THR A 82 12.12 -12.46 26.67
N HIS A 83 13.07 -13.38 26.57
CA HIS A 83 12.87 -14.65 25.85
C HIS A 83 11.67 -15.45 26.41
N GLN A 84 11.48 -15.45 27.72
CA GLN A 84 10.35 -16.14 28.37
C GLN A 84 9.00 -15.51 28.04
N HIS A 85 8.89 -14.18 28.11
CA HIS A 85 7.66 -13.47 27.73
C HIS A 85 7.34 -13.71 26.26
N GLY A 86 8.35 -13.61 25.39
CA GLY A 86 8.19 -13.89 23.96
C GLY A 86 7.71 -15.32 23.70
N PHE A 87 8.31 -16.32 24.35
CA PHE A 87 7.88 -17.71 24.24
C PHE A 87 6.40 -17.88 24.63
N GLN A 88 6.00 -17.33 25.78
CA GLN A 88 4.61 -17.43 26.26
C GLN A 88 3.61 -16.79 25.29
N ARG A 89 3.97 -15.67 24.66
CA ARG A 89 3.13 -15.02 23.64
C ARG A 89 3.01 -15.88 22.38
N ALA A 90 4.14 -16.37 21.85
CA ALA A 90 4.17 -17.19 20.65
C ALA A 90 3.42 -18.51 20.83
N GLU A 91 3.65 -19.19 21.96
CA GLU A 91 3.00 -20.45 22.32
C GLU A 91 1.48 -20.28 22.43
N LYS A 92 1.01 -19.20 23.07
CA LYS A 92 -0.42 -18.91 23.19
C LYS A 92 -1.09 -18.65 21.84
N ILE A 93 -0.46 -17.88 20.97
CA ILE A 93 -0.96 -17.62 19.61
C ILE A 93 -1.06 -18.93 18.84
N LEU A 94 -0.01 -19.75 18.87
CA LEU A 94 0.02 -21.05 18.19
C LEU A 94 -1.07 -21.99 18.71
N SER A 95 -1.24 -22.10 20.02
CA SER A 95 -2.31 -22.89 20.66
C SER A 95 -3.70 -22.41 20.23
N SER A 96 -3.90 -21.10 20.08
CA SER A 96 -5.17 -20.54 19.60
C SER A 96 -5.42 -20.86 18.12
N LEU A 97 -4.41 -20.72 17.27
CA LEU A 97 -4.46 -21.09 15.85
C LEU A 97 -4.75 -22.58 15.64
N GLU A 98 -4.10 -23.45 16.41
CA GLU A 98 -4.31 -24.91 16.36
C GLU A 98 -5.72 -25.31 16.83
N SER A 99 -6.33 -24.51 17.70
CA SER A 99 -7.69 -24.77 18.17
C SER A 99 -8.78 -24.39 17.17
N PHE A 100 -8.43 -23.66 16.11
CA PHE A 100 -9.35 -23.16 15.10
C PHE A 100 -9.49 -24.16 13.95
N GLU A 101 -10.71 -24.33 13.41
CA GLU A 101 -10.94 -25.18 12.24
C GLU A 101 -10.17 -24.65 11.02
N ARG A 102 -9.55 -25.56 10.26
CA ARG A 102 -8.82 -25.21 9.04
C ARG A 102 -9.30 -26.07 7.88
N VAL A 103 -9.45 -25.44 6.71
CA VAL A 103 -9.86 -26.10 5.47
C VAL A 103 -8.68 -26.06 4.51
N HIS A 104 -8.21 -27.23 4.07
CA HIS A 104 -6.97 -27.40 3.28
C HIS A 104 -5.75 -26.69 3.92
N GLY A 105 -5.74 -26.63 5.25
CA GLY A 105 -4.74 -25.93 6.07
C GLY A 105 -4.87 -24.40 6.16
N PHE A 106 -5.80 -23.79 5.42
CA PHE A 106 -6.06 -22.36 5.45
C PHE A 106 -7.00 -21.97 6.60
N THR A 107 -6.90 -20.71 7.02
CA THR A 107 -7.86 -20.03 7.91
C THR A 107 -8.49 -18.86 7.15
N PRO A 108 -9.69 -18.39 7.54
CA PRO A 108 -10.20 -17.10 7.10
C PRO A 108 -9.18 -15.98 7.30
N HIS A 109 -9.16 -15.03 6.36
CA HIS A 109 -8.24 -13.90 6.42
C HIS A 109 -8.59 -12.96 7.59
N ILE A 110 -9.88 -12.84 7.92
CA ILE A 110 -10.41 -12.13 9.10
C ILE A 110 -10.87 -13.15 10.12
N LEU A 111 -10.40 -13.01 11.36
CA LEU A 111 -10.75 -13.88 12.49
C LEU A 111 -11.39 -13.04 13.59
N ASP A 112 -12.37 -13.60 14.32
CA ASP A 112 -12.77 -13.04 15.61
C ASP A 112 -11.57 -13.09 16.56
N VAL A 113 -11.18 -11.94 17.12
CA VAL A 113 -9.95 -11.84 17.92
C VAL A 113 -10.00 -12.72 19.19
N GLN A 114 -11.20 -13.03 19.69
CA GLN A 114 -11.43 -13.88 20.86
C GLN A 114 -11.77 -15.33 20.50
N LEU A 115 -11.87 -15.66 19.21
CA LEU A 115 -12.26 -16.98 18.72
C LEU A 115 -13.55 -17.52 19.37
N ARG A 116 -14.55 -16.65 19.55
CA ARG A 116 -15.88 -17.03 20.06
C ARG A 116 -16.54 -18.08 19.17
N THR A 117 -16.27 -18.01 17.87
CA THR A 117 -16.57 -19.04 16.88
C THR A 117 -15.26 -19.58 16.31
N LYS A 118 -15.15 -20.90 16.19
CA LYS A 118 -13.93 -21.59 15.73
C LYS A 118 -14.10 -22.31 14.39
N THR A 119 -15.05 -21.84 13.59
CA THR A 119 -15.41 -22.45 12.31
C THR A 119 -14.81 -21.68 11.15
N ALA A 120 -14.32 -22.39 10.15
CA ALA A 120 -13.78 -21.79 8.92
C ALA A 120 -14.93 -21.49 7.94
N THR A 121 -15.54 -20.31 8.06
CA THR A 121 -16.59 -19.81 7.15
C THR A 121 -16.08 -18.63 6.32
N GLY A 122 -16.73 -18.33 5.19
CA GLY A 122 -16.32 -17.26 4.29
C GLY A 122 -15.10 -17.66 3.46
N TYR A 123 -14.07 -16.82 3.41
CA TYR A 123 -12.93 -17.05 2.53
C TYR A 123 -11.57 -16.58 3.10
N VAL A 124 -10.50 -17.07 2.49
CA VAL A 124 -9.14 -16.57 2.67
C VAL A 124 -8.70 -15.78 1.44
N ALA A 125 -8.17 -14.57 1.65
CA ALA A 125 -7.39 -13.86 0.65
C ALA A 125 -5.91 -14.21 0.82
N ILE A 126 -5.24 -14.59 -0.27
CA ILE A 126 -3.84 -15.03 -0.21
C ILE A 126 -2.89 -13.88 0.13
N SER A 127 -3.26 -12.64 -0.16
CA SER A 127 -2.55 -11.41 0.24
C SER A 127 -2.35 -11.32 1.74
N ASP A 128 -3.36 -11.76 2.51
CA ASP A 128 -3.31 -11.69 3.98
C ASP A 128 -2.63 -12.92 4.59
N PHE A 129 -3.06 -14.12 4.17
CA PHE A 129 -2.66 -15.36 4.81
C PHE A 129 -1.15 -15.63 4.78
N ASN A 130 -0.46 -15.19 3.74
CA ASN A 130 0.96 -15.51 3.57
C ASN A 130 1.85 -14.98 4.71
N LYS A 131 1.48 -13.87 5.36
CA LYS A 131 2.28 -13.29 6.45
C LYS A 131 2.21 -14.10 7.72
N LEU A 132 1.09 -14.78 7.99
CA LEU A 132 0.97 -15.72 9.11
C LEU A 132 2.06 -16.79 9.00
N ILE A 133 2.23 -17.36 7.82
CA ILE A 133 3.23 -18.41 7.57
C ILE A 133 4.65 -17.85 7.69
N VAL A 134 4.91 -16.64 7.19
CA VAL A 134 6.20 -15.95 7.40
C VAL A 134 6.53 -15.78 8.88
N GLY A 135 5.57 -15.27 9.68
CA GLY A 135 5.73 -15.07 11.11
C GLY A 135 5.99 -16.37 11.86
N LEU A 136 5.24 -17.44 11.54
CA LEU A 136 5.43 -18.76 12.11
C LEU A 136 6.81 -19.36 11.77
N ILE A 137 7.29 -19.20 10.53
CA ILE A 137 8.64 -19.64 10.14
C ILE A 137 9.70 -18.94 11.00
N MET A 138 9.56 -17.64 11.25
CA MET A 138 10.50 -16.90 12.11
C MET A 138 10.45 -17.38 13.57
N VAL A 139 9.27 -17.69 14.11
CA VAL A 139 9.10 -18.21 15.48
C VAL A 139 9.92 -19.50 15.68
N LYS A 140 9.97 -20.40 14.69
CA LYS A 140 10.79 -21.62 14.75
C LYS A 140 12.27 -21.34 14.98
N GLN A 141 12.77 -20.21 14.47
CA GLN A 141 14.19 -19.85 14.55
C GLN A 141 14.56 -19.30 15.93
N VAL A 142 13.61 -18.70 16.64
CA VAL A 142 13.81 -18.16 17.99
C VAL A 142 13.48 -19.21 19.07
N TRP A 143 12.45 -20.03 18.84
CA TRP A 143 12.00 -21.06 19.78
C TRP A 143 11.90 -22.44 19.13
N PRO A 144 13.01 -23.20 19.10
CA PRO A 144 13.04 -24.56 18.55
C PRO A 144 12.04 -25.52 19.22
N GLU A 145 11.63 -25.26 20.45
CA GLU A 145 10.64 -26.05 21.19
C GLU A 145 9.24 -26.02 20.54
N LEU A 146 8.94 -25.00 19.74
CA LEU A 146 7.67 -24.89 19.00
C LEU A 146 7.79 -25.46 17.57
N CYS A 147 8.97 -25.91 17.14
CA CYS A 147 9.25 -26.26 15.75
C CYS A 147 8.32 -27.36 15.21
N GLU A 148 8.14 -28.46 15.94
CA GLU A 148 7.31 -29.60 15.49
C GLU A 148 5.85 -29.18 15.27
N ARG A 149 5.30 -28.40 16.21
CA ARG A 149 3.94 -27.87 16.13
C ARG A 149 3.76 -26.93 14.94
N ILE A 150 4.72 -26.03 14.74
CA ILE A 150 4.69 -25.09 13.62
C ILE A 150 4.88 -25.80 12.28
N ASP A 151 5.76 -26.79 12.21
CA ASP A 151 5.93 -27.61 11.00
C ASP A 151 4.64 -28.35 10.66
N HIS A 152 3.99 -28.97 11.65
CA HIS A 152 2.68 -29.58 11.46
C HIS A 152 1.63 -28.56 10.98
N PHE A 153 1.60 -27.36 11.56
CA PHE A 153 0.67 -26.31 11.16
C PHE A 153 0.91 -25.87 9.70
N THR A 154 2.17 -25.55 9.35
CA THR A 154 2.53 -24.94 8.07
C THR A 154 2.58 -25.95 6.92
N GLN A 155 2.92 -27.22 7.17
CA GLN A 155 2.91 -28.28 6.15
C GLN A 155 1.49 -28.73 5.78
N ALA A 156 0.51 -28.49 6.65
CA ALA A 156 -0.90 -28.77 6.35
C ALA A 156 -1.51 -27.81 5.32
N VAL A 157 -0.83 -26.71 4.97
CA VAL A 157 -1.30 -25.74 3.97
C VAL A 157 -1.12 -26.29 2.55
N GLU A 158 -2.23 -26.60 1.89
CA GLU A 158 -2.26 -27.14 0.53
C GLU A 158 -2.13 -26.02 -0.53
N TRP A 159 -0.94 -25.43 -0.63
CA TRP A 159 -0.64 -24.37 -1.60
C TRP A 159 -0.96 -24.74 -3.06
N GLU A 160 -0.87 -26.01 -3.40
CA GLU A 160 -1.19 -26.56 -4.72
C GLU A 160 -2.66 -26.38 -5.14
N LYS A 161 -3.56 -26.14 -4.18
CA LYS A 161 -4.97 -25.79 -4.48
C LYS A 161 -5.09 -24.43 -5.17
N LEU A 162 -4.12 -23.54 -4.94
CA LEU A 162 -4.16 -22.17 -5.43
C LEU A 162 -3.38 -22.01 -6.74
N TYR A 163 -2.41 -22.87 -7.05
CA TYR A 163 -1.61 -22.81 -8.27
C TYR A 163 -2.15 -23.73 -9.38
N HIS A 164 -2.51 -23.14 -10.52
CA HIS A 164 -3.08 -23.85 -11.67
C HIS A 164 -1.99 -24.21 -12.67
N LYS A 165 -1.45 -25.43 -12.57
CA LYS A 165 -0.29 -25.89 -13.37
C LYS A 165 -0.46 -25.75 -14.89
N GLU A 166 -1.67 -25.91 -15.40
CA GLU A 166 -1.96 -25.86 -16.84
C GLU A 166 -1.92 -24.44 -17.41
N THR A 167 -2.22 -23.43 -16.59
CA THR A 167 -2.31 -22.02 -17.02
C THR A 167 -1.18 -21.15 -16.46
N GLY A 168 -0.52 -21.58 -15.39
CA GLY A 168 0.41 -20.75 -14.62
C GLY A 168 -0.30 -19.71 -13.73
N ASN A 169 -1.64 -19.73 -13.68
CA ASN A 169 -2.42 -18.81 -12.86
C ASN A 169 -2.36 -19.18 -11.38
N VAL A 170 -2.56 -18.18 -10.53
CA VAL A 170 -2.77 -18.36 -9.10
C VAL A 170 -4.14 -17.84 -8.73
N SER A 171 -4.83 -18.59 -7.88
CA SER A 171 -6.09 -18.17 -7.28
C SER A 171 -5.86 -17.10 -6.22
N TRP A 172 -6.70 -16.07 -6.17
CA TRP A 172 -6.57 -14.98 -5.19
C TRP A 172 -6.92 -15.41 -3.78
N GLY A 173 -7.63 -16.52 -3.65
CA GLY A 173 -8.12 -17.02 -2.39
C GLY A 173 -8.83 -18.35 -2.50
N TYR A 174 -9.41 -18.77 -1.39
CA TYR A 174 -10.23 -19.96 -1.27
C TYR A 174 -11.48 -19.67 -0.45
N ASP A 175 -12.64 -20.06 -0.95
CA ASP A 175 -13.94 -19.93 -0.31
C ASP A 175 -14.29 -21.26 0.37
N PHE A 176 -14.46 -21.20 1.68
CA PHE A 176 -14.71 -22.36 2.54
C PHE A 176 -16.15 -22.83 2.49
N ASP A 177 -17.10 -21.92 2.27
CA ASP A 177 -18.53 -22.25 2.25
C ASP A 177 -18.90 -23.02 0.98
N SER A 178 -18.21 -22.74 -0.13
CA SER A 178 -18.43 -23.38 -1.44
C SER A 178 -17.36 -24.41 -1.84
N ASP A 179 -16.29 -24.55 -1.04
CA ASP A 179 -15.12 -25.41 -1.30
C ASP A 179 -14.49 -25.14 -2.69
N ARG A 180 -14.29 -23.87 -3.03
CA ARG A 180 -13.82 -23.41 -4.35
C ARG A 180 -12.78 -22.30 -4.26
N THR A 181 -11.93 -22.21 -5.28
CA THR A 181 -11.00 -21.09 -5.44
C THR A 181 -11.71 -19.79 -5.82
N LEU A 182 -11.12 -18.65 -5.43
CA LEU A 182 -11.66 -17.31 -5.66
C LEU A 182 -10.85 -16.54 -6.69
N GLY A 183 -11.39 -16.46 -7.92
CA GLY A 183 -10.73 -15.77 -9.04
C GLY A 183 -9.33 -16.32 -9.34
N GLU A 184 -8.71 -15.89 -10.44
CA GLU A 184 -7.34 -16.30 -10.74
C GLU A 184 -6.65 -15.35 -11.73
N GLY A 185 -5.32 -15.42 -11.76
CA GLY A 185 -4.47 -14.76 -12.76
C GLY A 185 -3.00 -14.79 -12.36
N HIS A 186 -2.17 -14.07 -13.11
CA HIS A 186 -0.78 -13.85 -12.70
C HIS A 186 -0.71 -12.86 -11.54
N LEU A 187 -0.06 -13.25 -10.44
CA LEU A 187 0.24 -12.33 -9.34
C LEU A 187 1.10 -11.18 -9.84
N TRP A 188 0.90 -10.00 -9.27
CA TRP A 188 1.74 -8.84 -9.57
C TRP A 188 3.03 -8.92 -8.75
N LEU A 189 4.18 -8.73 -9.40
CA LEU A 189 5.43 -8.56 -8.67
C LEU A 189 5.34 -7.39 -7.67
N PRO A 190 4.81 -6.19 -8.02
CA PRO A 190 4.65 -5.08 -7.07
C PRO A 190 3.44 -5.18 -6.11
N ALA A 191 3.08 -6.37 -5.64
CA ALA A 191 2.02 -6.58 -4.65
C ALA A 191 2.52 -7.23 -3.35
N ASP A 192 1.67 -7.19 -2.33
CA ASP A 192 1.83 -7.80 -1.01
C ASP A 192 1.68 -9.33 -0.98
N THR A 193 1.56 -9.93 -2.16
CA THR A 193 1.43 -11.37 -2.39
C THR A 193 2.75 -12.03 -2.81
N ARG A 194 3.87 -11.30 -2.91
CA ARG A 194 5.17 -11.90 -3.27
C ARG A 194 5.62 -12.95 -2.27
N SER A 195 5.34 -12.74 -0.99
CA SER A 195 5.59 -13.77 0.04
C SER A 195 4.76 -15.04 -0.21
N ALA A 196 3.55 -14.94 -0.76
CA ALA A 196 2.76 -16.11 -1.16
C ALA A 196 3.40 -16.85 -2.34
N ALA A 197 3.78 -16.12 -3.40
CA ALA A 197 4.50 -16.69 -4.54
C ALA A 197 5.80 -17.37 -4.10
N PHE A 198 6.56 -16.73 -3.21
CA PHE A 198 7.77 -17.27 -2.62
C PHE A 198 7.50 -18.59 -1.88
N LEU A 199 6.47 -18.63 -1.04
CA LEU A 199 6.11 -19.81 -0.26
C LEU A 199 5.68 -20.98 -1.15
N MET A 200 4.85 -20.74 -2.19
CA MET A 200 4.47 -21.78 -3.15
C MET A 200 5.69 -22.40 -3.85
N ILE A 201 6.68 -21.57 -4.22
CA ILE A 201 7.93 -22.04 -4.84
C ILE A 201 8.78 -22.81 -3.84
N ALA A 202 8.92 -22.29 -2.61
CA ALA A 202 9.73 -22.91 -1.57
C ALA A 202 9.21 -24.30 -1.16
N THR A 203 7.88 -24.44 -1.02
CA THR A 203 7.22 -25.71 -0.70
C THR A 203 7.24 -26.68 -1.89
N GLY A 204 7.35 -26.16 -3.13
CA GLY A 204 7.30 -26.95 -4.36
C GLY A 204 5.89 -27.11 -4.92
N ALA A 205 4.91 -26.38 -4.39
CA ALA A 205 3.56 -26.30 -4.94
C ALA A 205 3.52 -25.61 -6.33
N ALA A 206 4.44 -24.67 -6.57
CA ALA A 206 4.63 -24.01 -7.85
C ALA A 206 6.09 -24.12 -8.35
N PRO A 207 6.32 -24.12 -9.68
CA PRO A 207 7.65 -24.08 -10.27
C PRO A 207 8.30 -22.70 -10.06
N ALA A 208 9.63 -22.63 -10.09
CA ALA A 208 10.36 -21.37 -9.85
C ALA A 208 10.08 -20.31 -10.95
N GLU A 209 9.77 -20.77 -12.15
CA GLU A 209 9.37 -20.01 -13.33
C GLU A 209 8.15 -19.11 -13.05
N MET A 210 7.26 -19.51 -12.13
CA MET A 210 6.13 -18.68 -11.69
C MET A 210 6.59 -17.29 -11.23
N TRP A 211 7.76 -17.19 -10.59
CA TRP A 211 8.30 -15.89 -10.20
C TRP A 211 8.56 -14.99 -11.42
N ALA A 212 9.07 -15.55 -12.51
CA ALA A 212 9.34 -14.85 -13.76
C ALA A 212 8.07 -14.48 -14.54
N GLU A 213 6.96 -15.17 -14.29
CA GLU A 213 5.67 -14.95 -14.97
C GLU A 213 4.79 -13.90 -14.29
N MET A 214 5.10 -13.52 -13.04
CA MET A 214 4.40 -12.42 -12.35
C MET A 214 4.34 -11.13 -13.19
N ASP A 215 3.25 -10.36 -13.07
CA ASP A 215 3.05 -9.12 -13.81
C ASP A 215 4.13 -8.08 -13.42
N ARG A 216 4.79 -7.55 -14.46
CA ARG A 216 5.86 -6.52 -14.40
C ARG A 216 5.53 -5.31 -15.25
N THR A 217 4.26 -5.01 -15.45
CA THR A 217 3.81 -3.89 -16.29
C THR A 217 4.50 -2.60 -15.84
N PRO A 218 5.42 -2.05 -16.65
CA PRO A 218 6.24 -0.94 -16.23
C PRO A 218 5.54 0.38 -16.52
N LEU A 219 5.75 1.32 -15.62
CA LEU A 219 5.50 2.73 -15.77
C LEU A 219 6.84 3.46 -15.81
N TYR A 220 7.13 4.13 -16.91
CA TYR A 220 8.37 4.91 -17.05
C TYR A 220 8.08 6.36 -16.70
N THR A 221 8.61 6.81 -15.56
CA THR A 221 8.44 8.19 -15.06
C THR A 221 9.75 8.98 -15.22
N PRO A 222 9.75 10.32 -14.99
CA PRO A 222 11.00 11.10 -14.89
C PRO A 222 11.95 10.59 -13.81
N TYR A 223 11.45 9.78 -12.87
CA TYR A 223 12.20 9.28 -11.72
C TYR A 223 12.70 7.85 -11.90
N GLY A 224 12.37 7.20 -13.02
CA GLY A 224 12.76 5.82 -13.34
C GLY A 224 11.55 4.90 -13.56
N LYS A 225 11.84 3.61 -13.70
CA LYS A 225 10.83 2.56 -13.85
C LYS A 225 10.15 2.28 -12.50
N ILE A 226 8.82 2.22 -12.52
CA ILE A 226 7.95 1.84 -11.40
C ILE A 226 6.98 0.78 -11.93
N LEU A 227 6.73 -0.30 -11.21
CA LEU A 227 5.81 -1.35 -11.65
C LEU A 227 4.38 -1.09 -11.15
N ARG A 228 3.37 -1.44 -11.95
CA ARG A 228 1.95 -1.08 -11.73
C ARG A 228 1.23 -1.91 -10.64
N GLY A 229 1.73 -1.90 -9.39
CA GLY A 229 1.05 -2.52 -8.23
C GLY A 229 0.63 -1.54 -7.14
N TYR A 230 1.33 -0.41 -7.04
CA TYR A 230 1.06 0.65 -6.06
C TYR A 230 -0.34 1.28 -6.22
N GLY A 231 -1.04 1.08 -7.33
CA GLY A 231 -2.40 1.59 -7.56
C GLY A 231 -3.46 1.01 -6.61
N MET A 232 -3.15 -0.08 -5.88
CA MET A 232 -4.08 -0.71 -4.93
C MET A 232 -3.80 -0.38 -3.45
N GLY A 233 -2.69 0.31 -3.17
CA GLY A 233 -2.33 0.61 -1.78
C GLY A 233 -1.10 1.47 -1.54
N GLY A 234 -0.52 2.06 -2.58
CA GLY A 234 0.64 2.94 -2.46
C GLY A 234 1.93 2.18 -2.13
N LEU A 235 2.74 2.70 -1.21
CA LEU A 235 4.07 2.17 -0.91
C LEU A 235 4.03 0.78 -0.28
N PHE A 236 3.06 0.47 0.59
CA PHE A 236 3.08 -0.81 1.30
C PHE A 236 2.97 -2.01 0.36
N MET A 237 2.14 -1.91 -0.70
CA MET A 237 1.98 -2.96 -1.73
C MET A 237 3.32 -3.40 -2.30
N MET A 238 4.25 -2.46 -2.49
CA MET A 238 5.55 -2.75 -3.09
C MET A 238 6.61 -3.10 -2.07
N ALA A 239 6.46 -2.70 -0.81
CA ALA A 239 7.57 -2.70 0.14
C ALA A 239 7.40 -3.68 1.31
N MET A 240 6.17 -4.11 1.62
CA MET A 240 5.92 -4.98 2.77
C MET A 240 6.69 -6.30 2.66
N ASP A 241 6.70 -6.95 1.49
CA ASP A 241 7.44 -8.22 1.33
C ASP A 241 8.96 -8.04 1.32
N SER A 242 9.47 -6.84 1.03
CA SER A 242 10.91 -6.53 1.13
C SER A 242 11.40 -6.49 2.59
N LEU A 243 10.50 -6.51 3.58
CA LEU A 243 10.85 -6.76 4.99
C LEU A 243 11.49 -8.14 5.18
N PHE A 244 11.09 -9.11 4.37
CA PHE A 244 11.46 -10.53 4.49
C PHE A 244 12.33 -11.00 3.32
N LEU A 245 12.17 -10.42 2.12
CA LEU A 245 12.88 -10.81 0.91
C LEU A 245 14.05 -9.86 0.57
N PRO A 246 15.14 -10.34 -0.05
CA PRO A 246 16.33 -9.54 -0.37
C PRO A 246 16.15 -8.69 -1.64
N GLU A 247 15.30 -7.66 -1.58
CA GLU A 247 14.81 -6.97 -2.78
C GLU A 247 15.39 -5.57 -3.04
N ILE A 248 16.15 -4.98 -2.12
CA ILE A 248 16.59 -3.57 -2.23
C ILE A 248 17.37 -3.23 -3.52
N SER A 249 18.07 -4.22 -4.08
CA SER A 249 18.81 -4.10 -5.33
C SER A 249 18.18 -4.88 -6.49
N SER A 250 16.98 -5.44 -6.33
CA SER A 250 16.25 -6.14 -7.39
C SER A 250 15.39 -5.18 -8.21
N GLU A 251 14.65 -5.71 -9.19
CA GLU A 251 13.60 -4.96 -9.90
C GLU A 251 12.52 -4.39 -8.96
N MET A 252 12.23 -5.07 -7.84
CA MET A 252 11.32 -4.52 -6.83
C MET A 252 11.96 -3.39 -6.03
N GLY A 253 13.26 -3.47 -5.76
CA GLY A 253 14.02 -2.37 -5.19
C GLY A 253 14.04 -1.15 -6.11
N GLU A 254 14.23 -1.34 -7.41
CA GLU A 254 14.11 -0.28 -8.43
C GLU A 254 12.74 0.40 -8.36
N SER A 255 11.66 -0.38 -8.39
CA SER A 255 10.29 0.14 -8.37
C SER A 255 9.99 0.93 -7.09
N SER A 256 10.28 0.33 -5.93
CA SER A 256 9.99 0.94 -4.62
C SER A 256 10.81 2.20 -4.39
N GLY A 257 12.12 2.14 -4.68
CA GLY A 257 13.02 3.28 -4.55
C GLY A 257 12.64 4.43 -5.49
N ASN A 258 12.27 4.14 -6.74
CA ASN A 258 11.83 5.18 -7.68
C ASN A 258 10.48 5.80 -7.27
N PHE A 259 9.53 5.01 -6.78
CA PHE A 259 8.24 5.54 -6.34
C PHE A 259 8.36 6.39 -5.07
N ALA A 260 9.17 5.97 -4.10
CA ALA A 260 9.45 6.80 -2.92
C ALA A 260 10.18 8.10 -3.30
N TRP A 261 11.12 8.05 -4.25
CA TRP A 261 11.73 9.28 -4.77
C TRP A 261 10.71 10.20 -5.44
N GLN A 262 9.79 9.65 -6.22
CA GLN A 262 8.70 10.42 -6.81
C GLN A 262 7.85 11.09 -5.74
N GLN A 263 7.50 10.40 -4.65
CA GLN A 263 6.77 11.01 -3.53
C GLN A 263 7.57 12.16 -2.88
N ILE A 264 8.87 11.99 -2.65
CA ILE A 264 9.75 13.04 -2.12
C ILE A 264 9.80 14.26 -3.06
N GLN A 265 9.88 14.05 -4.38
CA GLN A 265 9.92 15.15 -5.34
C GLN A 265 8.56 15.83 -5.47
N PHE A 266 7.48 15.06 -5.42
CA PHE A 266 6.12 15.57 -5.46
C PHE A 266 5.81 16.45 -4.24
N SER A 267 6.18 16.03 -3.02
CA SER A 267 5.98 16.86 -1.82
C SER A 267 6.70 18.21 -1.95
N LYS A 268 7.93 18.22 -2.46
CA LYS A 268 8.69 19.46 -2.73
C LYS A 268 8.01 20.34 -3.78
N GLN A 269 7.48 19.75 -4.85
CA GLN A 269 6.77 20.47 -5.91
C GLN A 269 5.47 21.10 -5.41
N ARG A 270 4.72 20.38 -4.56
CA ARG A 270 3.48 20.88 -3.94
C ARG A 270 3.71 21.78 -2.73
N GLY A 271 4.93 21.87 -2.22
CA GLY A 271 5.23 22.60 -0.99
C GLY A 271 4.68 21.91 0.26
N TYR A 272 4.47 20.59 0.22
CA TYR A 272 4.03 19.83 1.38
C TYR A 272 5.16 19.62 2.38
N PRO A 273 4.87 19.68 3.69
CA PRO A 273 5.87 19.49 4.72
C PRO A 273 6.36 18.04 4.81
N PHE A 274 5.54 17.08 4.37
CA PHE A 274 5.79 15.65 4.51
C PHE A 274 5.51 14.89 3.21
N TRP A 275 5.96 13.64 3.18
CA TRP A 275 5.67 12.62 2.17
C TRP A 275 5.36 11.30 2.89
N GLY A 276 5.02 10.24 2.15
CA GLY A 276 4.73 8.92 2.71
C GLY A 276 3.27 8.54 2.51
N TRP A 277 2.86 8.36 1.26
CA TRP A 277 1.49 7.99 0.87
C TRP A 277 1.37 6.49 0.65
N SER A 278 0.38 5.91 1.33
CA SER A 278 0.05 4.49 1.37
C SER A 278 -1.36 4.34 1.95
N ASN A 279 -1.99 3.18 1.81
CA ASN A 279 -3.29 2.99 2.46
C ASN A 279 -3.14 3.13 3.98
N CYS A 280 -4.08 3.81 4.62
CA CYS A 280 -4.13 4.08 6.06
C CYS A 280 -5.56 4.46 6.47
N TYR A 281 -5.79 4.68 7.76
CA TYR A 281 -7.01 5.29 8.27
C TYR A 281 -6.93 6.82 8.20
N MET A 282 -7.63 7.41 7.23
CA MET A 282 -7.67 8.86 7.08
C MET A 282 -8.45 9.52 8.23
N PRO A 283 -7.89 10.59 8.84
CA PRO A 283 -8.55 11.33 9.90
C PRO A 283 -9.97 11.77 9.49
N GLY A 284 -10.98 11.26 10.20
CA GLY A 284 -12.39 11.60 9.97
C GLY A 284 -13.03 11.05 8.68
N LYS A 285 -12.31 10.24 7.88
CA LYS A 285 -12.79 9.73 6.58
C LYS A 285 -12.80 8.20 6.43
N GLY A 286 -12.16 7.45 7.34
CA GLY A 286 -12.16 5.99 7.31
C GLY A 286 -10.94 5.39 6.60
N TYR A 287 -10.94 4.06 6.44
CA TYR A 287 -9.80 3.33 5.87
C TYR A 287 -9.76 3.52 4.36
N THR A 288 -8.57 3.73 3.82
CA THR A 288 -8.37 3.77 2.37
C THR A 288 -8.21 2.35 1.85
N GLU A 289 -9.17 1.86 1.08
CA GLU A 289 -9.06 0.58 0.38
C GLU A 289 -8.85 0.81 -1.11
N GLY A 290 -8.29 -0.17 -1.83
CA GLY A 290 -8.22 -0.17 -3.30
C GLY A 290 -7.41 0.96 -3.92
N GLY A 291 -6.49 1.59 -3.17
CA GLY A 291 -5.71 2.74 -3.62
C GLY A 291 -6.45 4.07 -3.54
N HIS A 292 -7.38 4.20 -2.59
CA HIS A 292 -8.03 5.45 -2.20
C HIS A 292 -7.05 6.40 -1.49
N LEU A 293 -5.97 6.77 -2.15
CA LEU A 293 -4.92 7.59 -1.55
C LEU A 293 -5.30 9.07 -1.65
N SER A 294 -5.50 9.73 -0.52
CA SER A 294 -5.64 11.19 -0.49
C SER A 294 -4.28 11.85 -0.52
N GLU A 295 -4.12 12.86 -1.38
CA GLU A 295 -2.90 13.66 -1.47
C GLU A 295 -2.56 14.38 -0.15
N GLN A 296 -3.55 14.65 0.71
CA GLN A 296 -3.36 15.39 1.96
C GLN A 296 -2.91 14.50 3.13
N VAL A 297 -3.08 13.19 3.03
CA VAL A 297 -2.90 12.27 4.15
C VAL A 297 -1.62 11.47 3.95
N VAL A 298 -0.71 11.56 4.92
CA VAL A 298 0.53 10.77 4.96
C VAL A 298 0.53 9.83 6.16
N THR A 299 1.25 8.72 6.07
CA THR A 299 1.33 7.70 7.11
C THR A 299 2.77 7.29 7.45
N PRO A 300 3.14 7.20 8.75
CA PRO A 300 4.48 6.84 9.19
C PRO A 300 4.99 5.48 8.72
N HIS A 301 4.13 4.46 8.57
CA HIS A 301 4.61 3.13 8.15
C HIS A 301 5.18 3.16 6.73
N ALA A 302 4.59 3.97 5.83
CA ALA A 302 5.05 4.13 4.46
C ALA A 302 6.45 4.75 4.39
N LEU A 303 6.72 5.71 5.29
CA LEU A 303 8.05 6.29 5.47
C LEU A 303 9.02 5.24 5.98
N ALA A 304 8.65 4.51 7.05
CA ALA A 304 9.50 3.52 7.66
C ALA A 304 9.90 2.40 6.68
N LEU A 305 8.98 1.91 5.85
CA LEU A 305 9.28 0.91 4.82
C LEU A 305 10.39 1.35 3.85
N MET A 306 10.58 2.66 3.66
CA MET A 306 11.59 3.23 2.77
C MET A 306 12.90 3.63 3.47
N ILE A 307 13.06 3.34 4.77
CA ILE A 307 14.22 3.77 5.58
C ILE A 307 15.55 3.26 5.03
N GLU A 308 15.60 2.07 4.43
CA GLU A 308 16.83 1.50 3.87
C GLU A 308 17.24 2.14 2.54
N TYR A 309 16.29 2.79 1.85
CA TYR A 309 16.52 3.52 0.60
C TYR A 309 16.93 4.98 0.88
N TYR A 310 16.15 5.66 1.72
CA TYR A 310 16.26 7.10 1.95
C TYR A 310 16.29 7.46 3.45
N PRO A 311 17.30 6.98 4.21
CA PRO A 311 17.32 7.13 5.66
C PRO A 311 17.28 8.58 6.13
N LYS A 312 17.91 9.53 5.41
CA LYS A 312 17.87 10.94 5.79
C LYS A 312 16.50 11.56 5.55
N HIS A 313 15.88 11.30 4.39
CA HIS A 313 14.54 11.84 4.08
C HIS A 313 13.46 11.26 4.99
N VAL A 314 13.52 9.96 5.27
CA VAL A 314 12.59 9.28 6.19
C VAL A 314 12.75 9.81 7.61
N THR A 315 13.98 9.90 8.13
CA THR A 315 14.21 10.39 9.49
C THR A 315 13.76 11.84 9.64
N GLN A 316 14.02 12.69 8.64
CA GLN A 316 13.54 14.07 8.65
C GLN A 316 12.01 14.14 8.68
N ALA A 317 11.33 13.35 7.85
CA ALA A 317 9.86 13.32 7.79
C ALA A 317 9.26 12.83 9.13
N LEU A 318 9.76 11.73 9.68
CA LEU A 318 9.31 11.21 10.98
C LEU A 318 9.55 12.21 12.12
N ARG A 319 10.72 12.86 12.18
CA ARG A 319 10.97 13.93 13.17
C ARG A 319 10.00 15.09 13.03
N GLY A 320 9.69 15.46 11.79
CA GLY A 320 8.72 16.51 11.50
C GLY A 320 7.31 16.12 11.96
N LEU A 321 6.88 14.90 11.67
CA LEU A 321 5.60 14.34 12.13
C LEU A 321 5.55 14.26 13.67
N ALA A 322 6.65 13.90 14.34
CA ALA A 322 6.70 13.86 15.81
C ALA A 322 6.42 15.25 16.42
N LYS A 323 6.93 16.32 15.79
CA LYS A 323 6.67 17.71 16.19
C LYS A 323 5.22 18.15 16.00
N THR A 324 4.43 17.44 15.19
CA THR A 324 2.98 17.67 15.03
C THR A 324 2.14 16.91 16.06
N GLY A 325 2.76 16.26 17.04
CA GLY A 325 2.06 15.47 18.05
C GLY A 325 1.76 14.03 17.62
N GLY A 326 2.43 13.52 16.58
CA GLY A 326 2.19 12.16 16.08
C GLY A 326 2.49 11.05 17.06
N MET A 327 3.47 11.28 17.96
CA MET A 327 3.85 10.33 19.01
C MET A 327 3.13 10.57 20.34
N GLN A 328 2.19 11.51 20.39
CA GLN A 328 1.33 11.71 21.56
C GLN A 328 0.12 10.81 21.44
N GLY A 329 -0.19 10.09 22.52
CA GLY A 329 -1.36 9.23 22.59
C GLY A 329 -2.66 10.01 22.33
N PRO A 330 -3.66 9.39 21.66
CA PRO A 330 -4.98 9.97 21.51
C PRO A 330 -5.70 10.04 22.87
N GLN A 331 -6.89 10.66 22.88
CA GLN A 331 -7.73 10.73 24.08
C GLN A 331 -7.95 9.33 24.69
N GLY A 332 -7.72 9.19 26.00
CA GLY A 332 -7.79 7.93 26.73
C GLY A 332 -6.50 7.10 26.71
N PHE A 333 -5.49 7.51 25.95
CA PHE A 333 -4.18 6.86 25.85
C PHE A 333 -3.04 7.87 26.01
N GLU A 334 -3.26 9.02 26.62
CA GLU A 334 -2.31 10.14 26.68
C GLU A 334 -1.00 9.80 27.41
N ASN A 335 -1.05 8.81 28.29
CA ASN A 335 0.09 8.39 29.12
C ASN A 335 0.91 7.24 28.51
N VAL A 336 0.55 6.74 27.32
CA VAL A 336 1.27 5.63 26.68
C VAL A 336 2.39 6.14 25.77
N GLN A 337 3.46 5.35 25.67
CA GLN A 337 4.56 5.59 24.72
C GLN A 337 4.49 4.55 23.62
N TRP A 338 3.57 4.76 22.67
CA TRP A 338 3.23 3.79 21.61
C TRP A 338 3.73 4.19 20.22
N GLY A 339 4.54 5.23 20.14
CA GLY A 339 5.09 5.71 18.88
C GLY A 339 4.02 6.44 18.10
N PHE A 340 4.09 6.36 16.77
CA PHE A 340 3.22 7.15 15.92
C PHE A 340 1.81 6.57 15.80
N ARG A 341 0.81 7.47 15.82
CA ARG A 341 -0.55 7.18 15.33
C ARG A 341 -0.56 6.95 13.82
N ASP A 342 -1.68 6.43 13.33
CA ASP A 342 -1.78 5.82 11.99
C ASP A 342 -1.50 6.77 10.82
N ALA A 343 -2.11 7.96 10.83
CA ALA A 343 -2.02 8.88 9.71
C ALA A 343 -2.18 10.34 10.14
N TYR A 344 -1.62 11.25 9.33
CA TYR A 344 -1.70 12.69 9.53
C TYR A 344 -2.24 13.38 8.28
N ASP A 345 -3.29 14.17 8.44
CA ASP A 345 -3.82 15.06 7.41
C ASP A 345 -3.09 16.41 7.48
N MET A 346 -2.30 16.70 6.45
CA MET A 346 -1.50 17.92 6.35
C MET A 346 -2.33 19.20 6.21
N LYS A 347 -3.56 19.10 5.70
CA LYS A 347 -4.46 20.24 5.51
C LYS A 347 -5.20 20.57 6.81
N SER A 348 -5.87 19.59 7.41
CA SER A 348 -6.60 19.80 8.67
C SER A 348 -5.68 19.85 9.90
N LYS A 349 -4.43 19.41 9.75
CA LYS A 349 -3.42 19.26 10.81
C LYS A 349 -3.89 18.34 11.93
N GLN A 350 -4.69 17.33 11.57
CA GLN A 350 -5.21 16.34 12.50
C GLN A 350 -4.53 15.00 12.28
N TRP A 351 -4.33 14.28 13.37
CA TRP A 351 -3.93 12.89 13.37
C TRP A 351 -5.16 12.00 13.48
N ASP A 352 -5.10 10.83 12.86
CA ASP A 352 -6.02 9.75 13.20
C ASP A 352 -5.81 9.36 14.66
N HIS A 353 -6.85 8.84 15.30
CA HIS A 353 -6.84 8.51 16.72
C HIS A 353 -6.47 7.05 16.99
N ARG A 354 -6.12 6.26 15.97
CA ARG A 354 -5.77 4.85 16.11
C ARG A 354 -4.28 4.57 15.97
N TYR A 355 -3.93 3.42 16.49
CA TYR A 355 -2.76 2.65 16.12
C TYR A 355 -3.27 1.39 15.42
N LEU A 356 -2.86 1.12 14.17
CA LEU A 356 -3.20 -0.12 13.49
C LEU A 356 -2.09 -1.16 13.68
N SER A 357 -2.45 -2.39 14.07
CA SER A 357 -1.45 -3.46 14.25
C SER A 357 -0.66 -3.73 12.96
N LEU A 358 -1.31 -3.66 11.80
CA LEU A 358 -0.68 -3.82 10.50
C LEU A 358 0.45 -2.79 10.29
N ASP A 359 0.11 -1.51 10.46
CA ASP A 359 0.99 -0.38 10.19
C ASP A 359 2.11 -0.27 11.23
N GLN A 360 1.80 -0.52 12.51
CA GLN A 360 2.81 -0.62 13.56
C GLN A 360 3.78 -1.77 13.31
N GLY A 361 3.28 -2.93 12.86
CA GLY A 361 4.12 -4.08 12.51
C GLY A 361 5.09 -3.77 11.37
N MET A 362 4.60 -3.16 10.28
CA MET A 362 5.45 -2.72 9.18
C MET A 362 6.48 -1.67 9.61
N LEU A 363 6.07 -0.69 10.40
CA LEU A 363 6.95 0.36 10.91
C LEU A 363 8.06 -0.22 11.80
N PHE A 364 7.71 -1.11 12.74
CA PHE A 364 8.65 -1.77 13.63
C PHE A 364 9.66 -2.62 12.88
N LEU A 365 9.19 -3.49 11.97
CA LEU A 365 10.05 -4.41 11.22
C LEU A 365 10.97 -3.67 10.25
N ALA A 366 10.50 -2.60 9.60
CA ALA A 366 11.33 -1.81 8.71
C ALA A 366 12.46 -1.10 9.48
N LEU A 367 12.14 -0.47 10.61
CA LEU A 367 13.15 0.13 11.49
C LEU A 367 14.10 -0.92 12.07
N SER A 368 13.61 -2.12 12.37
CA SER A 368 14.44 -3.24 12.82
C SER A 368 15.49 -3.63 11.79
N ASN A 369 15.10 -3.80 10.52
CA ASN A 369 16.04 -4.08 9.44
C ASN A 369 17.11 -2.99 9.34
N TYR A 370 16.73 -1.71 9.38
CA TYR A 370 17.69 -0.62 9.26
C TYR A 370 18.61 -0.46 10.48
N LEU A 371 18.06 -0.55 11.69
CA LEU A 371 18.81 -0.35 12.92
C LEU A 371 19.73 -1.53 13.22
N GLN A 372 19.39 -2.73 12.75
CA GLN A 372 20.01 -4.00 13.14
C GLN A 372 20.51 -4.83 11.96
N ASP A 373 20.94 -4.16 10.88
CA ASP A 373 21.60 -4.78 9.73
C ASP A 373 20.79 -5.96 9.13
N GLY A 374 19.53 -5.69 8.79
CA GLY A 374 18.63 -6.64 8.15
C GLY A 374 18.15 -7.79 9.05
N ILE A 375 18.01 -7.57 10.36
CA ILE A 375 17.70 -8.65 11.31
C ILE A 375 16.44 -9.47 10.96
N VAL A 376 15.38 -8.83 10.45
CA VAL A 376 14.14 -9.53 10.09
C VAL A 376 14.44 -10.59 9.02
N ARG A 377 15.18 -10.18 7.99
CA ARG A 377 15.64 -11.07 6.92
C ARG A 377 16.59 -12.15 7.45
N LYS A 378 17.53 -11.79 8.33
CA LYS A 378 18.48 -12.77 8.91
C LYS A 378 17.77 -13.89 9.68
N ILE A 379 16.76 -13.56 10.49
CA ILE A 379 15.94 -14.56 11.20
C ILE A 379 15.17 -15.40 10.18
N TYR A 380 14.45 -14.76 9.24
CA TYR A 380 13.65 -15.49 8.26
C TYR A 380 14.49 -16.41 7.36
N HIS A 381 15.68 -15.98 6.93
CA HIS A 381 16.58 -16.72 6.04
C HIS A 381 17.34 -17.85 6.74
N ALA A 382 17.23 -17.98 8.06
CA ALA A 382 17.82 -19.10 8.78
C ALA A 382 17.04 -20.41 8.55
N ASP A 383 15.76 -20.35 8.22
CA ASP A 383 14.95 -21.54 7.97
C ASP A 383 15.33 -22.25 6.65
N PRO A 384 15.52 -23.59 6.66
CA PRO A 384 15.87 -24.36 5.46
C PRO A 384 14.89 -24.23 4.28
N LEU A 385 13.58 -24.10 4.54
CA LEU A 385 12.57 -23.90 3.51
C LEU A 385 12.80 -22.57 2.78
N VAL A 386 13.12 -21.53 3.54
CA VAL A 386 13.40 -20.19 3.00
C VAL A 386 14.70 -20.20 2.20
N GLN A 387 15.75 -20.85 2.69
CA GLN A 387 17.00 -20.99 1.94
C GLN A 387 16.79 -21.72 0.59
N LYS A 388 15.98 -22.78 0.59
CA LYS A 388 15.57 -23.47 -0.64
C LYS A 388 14.83 -22.54 -1.59
N GLY A 389 13.82 -21.82 -1.11
CA GLY A 389 13.06 -20.85 -1.90
C GLY A 389 13.95 -19.76 -2.50
N LEU A 390 14.84 -19.16 -1.70
CA LEU A 390 15.79 -18.13 -2.15
C LEU A 390 16.72 -18.66 -3.25
N LYS A 391 17.22 -19.89 -3.12
CA LYS A 391 18.04 -20.52 -4.16
C LYS A 391 17.26 -20.72 -5.47
N LEU A 392 15.99 -21.09 -5.39
CA LEU A 392 15.13 -21.29 -6.55
C LEU A 392 14.82 -19.97 -7.28
N ILE A 393 14.56 -18.89 -6.55
CA ILE A 393 14.23 -17.59 -7.16
C ILE A 393 15.45 -16.73 -7.52
N ALA A 394 16.65 -17.07 -7.05
CA ALA A 394 17.87 -16.29 -7.25
C ALA A 394 18.15 -15.90 -8.72
N PRO A 395 17.94 -16.78 -9.73
CA PRO A 395 18.10 -16.40 -11.14
C PRO A 395 17.16 -15.28 -11.61
N TYR A 396 16.02 -15.11 -10.95
CA TYR A 396 14.97 -14.15 -11.33
C TYR A 396 15.04 -12.82 -10.58
N LEU A 397 15.77 -12.73 -9.46
CA LEU A 397 15.93 -11.50 -8.68
C LEU A 397 16.76 -10.43 -9.40
N LYS A 398 17.70 -10.84 -10.26
CA LYS A 398 18.53 -9.96 -11.11
C LYS A 398 19.07 -8.70 -10.37
N PRO A 399 19.85 -8.87 -9.29
CA PRO A 399 20.30 -7.75 -8.48
C PRO A 399 21.23 -6.81 -9.27
N ASN A 400 21.07 -5.51 -9.06
CA ASN A 400 21.88 -4.45 -9.65
C ASN A 400 22.40 -3.49 -8.57
N GLN A 401 23.73 -3.51 -8.37
CA GLN A 401 24.42 -2.70 -7.35
C GLN A 401 24.39 -1.19 -7.66
N GLU A 402 24.14 -0.79 -8.91
CA GLU A 402 23.99 0.63 -9.24
C GLU A 402 22.77 1.27 -8.57
N PHE A 403 21.75 0.48 -8.22
CA PHE A 403 20.62 0.99 -7.45
C PHE A 403 21.03 1.47 -6.06
N LEU A 404 21.92 0.76 -5.36
CA LEU A 404 22.39 1.19 -4.04
C LEU A 404 23.12 2.54 -4.11
N LYS A 405 23.91 2.75 -5.18
CA LYS A 405 24.58 4.03 -5.43
C LYS A 405 23.55 5.13 -5.73
N LEU A 406 22.54 4.84 -6.55
CA LEU A 406 21.47 5.78 -6.88
C LEU A 406 20.68 6.21 -5.63
N TRP A 407 20.31 5.27 -4.76
CA TRP A 407 19.61 5.57 -3.50
C TRP A 407 20.44 6.46 -2.60
N ALA A 408 21.71 6.12 -2.38
CA ALA A 408 22.63 6.94 -1.57
C ALA A 408 22.81 8.36 -2.13
N GLN A 409 22.92 8.50 -3.45
CA GLN A 409 23.02 9.81 -4.11
C GLN A 409 21.75 10.66 -3.93
N ARG A 410 20.57 10.06 -4.09
CA ARG A 410 19.28 10.72 -3.87
C ARG A 410 19.04 11.06 -2.41
N ASP A 411 19.41 10.16 -1.49
CA ASP A 411 19.29 10.39 -0.05
C ASP A 411 20.18 11.54 0.43
N ALA A 412 21.34 11.75 -0.20
CA ALA A 412 22.20 12.89 0.09
C ALA A 412 21.59 14.25 -0.30
N GLN A 413 20.59 14.29 -1.19
CA GLN A 413 19.94 15.52 -1.68
C GLN A 413 18.82 16.00 -0.74
N VAL A 414 19.18 16.27 0.51
CA VAL A 414 18.27 16.81 1.51
C VAL A 414 18.17 18.32 1.34
N ASP A 415 17.16 18.78 0.62
CA ASP A 415 16.79 20.19 0.55
C ASP A 415 15.62 20.46 1.51
N ARG A 416 15.77 21.50 2.34
CA ARG A 416 14.77 21.94 3.32
C ARG A 416 13.88 23.07 2.78
N SER A 417 14.14 23.57 1.58
CA SER A 417 13.37 24.66 1.00
C SER A 417 11.99 24.16 0.56
N ILE A 418 10.94 24.71 1.19
CA ILE A 418 9.57 24.54 0.74
C ILE A 418 9.32 25.64 -0.29
N LYS A 419 8.96 25.25 -1.52
CA LYS A 419 8.58 26.24 -2.53
C LYS A 419 7.22 26.86 -2.17
N PRO A 420 7.06 28.18 -2.27
CA PRO A 420 5.75 28.81 -2.11
C PRO A 420 4.78 28.27 -3.15
N ILE A 421 3.56 27.97 -2.72
CA ILE A 421 2.47 27.59 -3.62
C ILE A 421 2.08 28.84 -4.43
N SER A 422 2.17 28.78 -5.76
CA SER A 422 1.69 29.86 -6.61
C SER A 422 0.21 29.63 -6.93
N HIS A 423 -0.66 30.56 -6.56
CA HIS A 423 -2.06 30.52 -6.93
C HIS A 423 -2.28 31.27 -8.24
N SER A 424 -2.86 30.59 -9.23
CA SER A 424 -3.46 31.22 -10.40
C SER A 424 -4.96 31.46 -10.12
N THR A 425 -5.63 32.25 -10.94
CA THR A 425 -7.10 32.37 -10.97
C THR A 425 -7.64 32.10 -12.37
N GLN A 426 -6.86 31.38 -13.18
CA GLN A 426 -7.19 31.11 -14.57
C GLN A 426 -8.19 29.96 -14.66
N THR A 427 -9.26 30.19 -15.42
CA THR A 427 -10.18 29.15 -15.86
C THR A 427 -9.89 28.80 -17.31
N THR A 428 -9.71 27.51 -17.59
CA THR A 428 -9.54 26.99 -18.95
C THR A 428 -10.73 26.10 -19.30
N LYS A 429 -11.51 26.50 -20.32
CA LYS A 429 -12.62 25.71 -20.85
C LYS A 429 -12.14 24.80 -21.98
N ILE A 430 -12.42 23.51 -21.89
CA ILE A 430 -12.05 22.48 -22.86
C ILE A 430 -13.32 21.87 -23.44
N ILE A 431 -13.38 21.78 -24.77
CA ILE A 431 -14.37 20.96 -25.46
C ILE A 431 -13.69 19.63 -25.77
N PRO A 432 -14.06 18.53 -25.08
CA PRO A 432 -13.42 17.24 -25.29
C PRO A 432 -13.76 16.68 -26.67
N ASP A 433 -12.94 15.75 -27.16
CA ASP A 433 -13.19 14.99 -28.39
C ASP A 433 -13.20 13.48 -28.12
N LEU A 434 -13.81 12.71 -29.02
CA LEU A 434 -13.87 11.25 -28.89
C LEU A 434 -12.53 10.62 -29.24
N ALA A 435 -11.99 9.77 -28.35
CA ALA A 435 -10.95 8.83 -28.73
C ALA A 435 -11.60 7.60 -29.39
N LYS A 436 -11.26 7.33 -30.66
CA LYS A 436 -11.63 6.10 -31.36
C LYS A 436 -10.42 5.17 -31.47
N PRO A 437 -10.62 3.84 -31.50
CA PRO A 437 -11.90 3.12 -31.36
C PRO A 437 -12.43 3.08 -29.92
N LEU A 438 -13.73 2.79 -29.76
CA LEU A 438 -14.32 2.42 -28.48
C LEU A 438 -14.09 0.93 -28.27
N ASN A 439 -13.35 0.56 -27.23
CA ASN A 439 -13.00 -0.83 -26.93
C ASN A 439 -13.99 -1.47 -25.95
N SER A 440 -15.29 -1.32 -26.22
CA SER A 440 -16.36 -1.96 -25.43
C SER A 440 -17.64 -2.09 -26.27
N PRO A 441 -18.26 -3.28 -26.33
CA PRO A 441 -19.55 -3.46 -27.00
C PRO A 441 -20.71 -2.80 -26.23
N CYS A 442 -20.51 -2.51 -24.94
CA CYS A 442 -21.50 -1.86 -24.07
C CYS A 442 -21.48 -0.33 -24.20
N LEU A 443 -20.51 0.24 -24.93
CA LEU A 443 -20.37 1.69 -25.12
C LEU A 443 -20.60 2.07 -26.58
N SER A 444 -21.44 3.08 -26.79
CA SER A 444 -21.56 3.78 -28.08
C SER A 444 -21.43 5.28 -27.86
N ALA A 445 -20.81 5.99 -28.79
CA ALA A 445 -20.68 7.43 -28.67
C ALA A 445 -20.67 8.13 -30.02
N SER A 446 -21.27 9.32 -30.06
CA SER A 446 -21.41 10.17 -31.24
C SER A 446 -21.14 11.63 -30.88
N LYS A 447 -20.75 12.42 -31.89
CA LYS A 447 -20.56 13.85 -31.76
C LYS A 447 -21.80 14.57 -32.28
N ASN A 448 -22.38 15.43 -31.44
CA ASN A 448 -23.53 16.24 -31.80
C ASN A 448 -23.12 17.45 -32.64
N LYS A 449 -24.12 18.14 -33.23
CA LYS A 449 -23.91 19.34 -34.07
C LYS A 449 -23.28 20.50 -33.31
N ASP A 450 -23.57 20.62 -32.02
CA ASP A 450 -22.99 21.62 -31.11
C ASP A 450 -21.60 21.22 -30.58
N LYS A 451 -21.01 20.14 -31.13
CA LYS A 451 -19.73 19.52 -30.76
C LYS A 451 -19.74 18.77 -29.41
N SER A 452 -20.88 18.69 -28.71
CA SER A 452 -20.99 17.86 -27.51
C SER A 452 -20.86 16.38 -27.87
N ILE A 453 -20.51 15.57 -26.88
CA ILE A 453 -20.36 14.11 -27.04
C ILE A 453 -21.53 13.44 -26.38
N GLN A 454 -22.36 12.75 -27.17
CA GLN A 454 -23.36 11.83 -26.64
C GLN A 454 -22.71 10.46 -26.44
N LEU A 455 -22.83 9.94 -25.22
CA LEU A 455 -22.31 8.65 -24.78
C LEU A 455 -23.47 7.81 -24.29
N ASN A 456 -23.58 6.57 -24.76
CA ASN A 456 -24.55 5.61 -24.26
C ASN A 456 -23.81 4.39 -23.72
N PHE A 457 -24.20 3.97 -22.52
CA PHE A 457 -23.81 2.73 -21.88
C PHE A 457 -25.05 1.83 -21.81
N GLU A 458 -24.92 0.57 -22.23
CA GLU A 458 -25.98 -0.44 -22.11
C GLU A 458 -25.39 -1.79 -21.68
N SER A 459 -25.83 -2.30 -20.53
CA SER A 459 -25.42 -3.59 -19.99
C SER A 459 -26.36 -4.08 -18.89
N LYS A 460 -26.75 -5.36 -18.94
CA LYS A 460 -27.64 -5.98 -17.94
C LYS A 460 -26.87 -6.65 -16.80
N GLU A 461 -25.82 -7.41 -17.10
CA GLU A 461 -25.07 -8.17 -16.11
C GLU A 461 -23.58 -8.27 -16.47
N ASP A 462 -22.83 -7.20 -16.23
CA ASP A 462 -21.39 -7.18 -16.53
C ASP A 462 -20.54 -6.91 -15.28
N SER A 463 -19.51 -7.73 -15.11
CA SER A 463 -18.51 -7.63 -14.06
C SER A 463 -17.32 -6.78 -14.44
N GLU A 464 -17.10 -6.49 -15.72
CA GLU A 464 -15.94 -5.73 -16.16
C GLU A 464 -16.20 -4.21 -16.17
N PRO A 465 -15.18 -3.39 -15.84
CA PRO A 465 -15.26 -1.95 -15.98
C PRO A 465 -15.13 -1.54 -17.46
N HIS A 466 -16.01 -0.64 -17.91
CA HIS A 466 -16.02 -0.11 -19.28
C HIS A 466 -15.45 1.30 -19.31
N HIS A 467 -14.34 1.48 -20.02
CA HIS A 467 -13.62 2.74 -20.10
C HIS A 467 -14.02 3.55 -21.33
N PHE A 468 -14.51 4.76 -21.10
CA PHE A 468 -14.76 5.74 -22.15
C PHE A 468 -13.72 6.86 -22.10
N LYS A 469 -12.84 6.91 -23.11
CA LYS A 469 -11.73 7.87 -23.16
C LYS A 469 -12.12 9.18 -23.88
N LEU A 470 -12.02 10.28 -23.14
CA LEU A 470 -12.12 11.64 -23.64
C LEU A 470 -10.74 12.15 -24.03
N LYS A 471 -10.55 12.44 -25.31
CA LYS A 471 -9.35 13.11 -25.81
C LYS A 471 -9.46 14.59 -25.47
N ILE A 472 -8.47 15.10 -24.75
CA ILE A 472 -8.31 16.53 -24.48
C ILE A 472 -6.97 17.01 -25.08
N PRO A 473 -6.81 18.31 -25.37
CA PRO A 473 -5.50 18.89 -25.61
C PRO A 473 -4.56 18.56 -24.44
N THR A 474 -3.24 18.56 -24.68
CA THR A 474 -2.31 18.46 -23.56
C THR A 474 -2.55 19.64 -22.63
N THR A 475 -2.90 19.33 -21.40
CA THR A 475 -3.45 20.32 -20.49
C THR A 475 -2.66 20.34 -19.20
N ASP A 476 -2.30 21.55 -18.79
CA ASP A 476 -1.71 21.81 -17.50
C ASP A 476 -2.83 21.94 -16.45
N MET A 477 -2.87 21.01 -15.51
CA MET A 477 -3.70 20.98 -14.32
C MET A 477 -2.91 21.23 -13.02
N SER A 478 -1.68 21.77 -13.10
CA SER A 478 -0.95 22.21 -11.90
C SER A 478 -1.75 23.25 -11.12
N ASN A 479 -1.66 23.17 -9.78
CA ASN A 479 -2.40 24.03 -8.86
C ASN A 479 -3.93 23.99 -9.06
N LEU A 480 -4.48 22.84 -9.48
CA LEU A 480 -5.91 22.64 -9.62
C LEU A 480 -6.62 22.99 -8.29
N LYS A 481 -7.66 23.84 -8.37
CA LYS A 481 -8.63 24.03 -7.30
C LYS A 481 -9.79 23.06 -7.48
N ALA A 482 -10.35 23.03 -8.69
CA ALA A 482 -11.45 22.15 -9.03
C ALA A 482 -11.54 21.87 -10.54
N LEU A 483 -12.19 20.76 -10.86
CA LEU A 483 -12.63 20.39 -12.19
C LEU A 483 -14.16 20.49 -12.24
N GLU A 484 -14.70 21.13 -13.27
CA GLU A 484 -16.14 21.14 -13.53
C GLU A 484 -16.43 20.47 -14.86
N ILE A 485 -17.24 19.41 -14.84
CA ILE A 485 -17.69 18.72 -16.05
C ILE A 485 -19.13 19.15 -16.33
N GLU A 486 -19.33 19.86 -17.43
CA GLU A 486 -20.65 20.17 -17.97
C GLU A 486 -21.17 18.93 -18.71
N MET A 487 -22.09 18.19 -18.07
CA MET A 487 -22.61 16.93 -18.54
C MET A 487 -24.08 16.77 -18.16
N ASP A 488 -24.95 16.41 -19.11
CA ASP A 488 -26.36 16.10 -18.83
C ASP A 488 -26.61 14.59 -18.86
N MET A 489 -27.47 14.08 -18.00
CA MET A 489 -28.01 12.73 -18.11
C MET A 489 -29.31 12.76 -18.93
N ILE A 490 -29.24 12.28 -20.19
CA ILE A 490 -30.38 12.27 -21.12
C ILE A 490 -31.36 11.14 -20.79
N LYS A 491 -30.84 9.95 -20.46
CA LYS A 491 -31.64 8.75 -20.20
C LYS A 491 -31.00 7.94 -19.08
N SER A 492 -31.84 7.38 -18.20
CA SER A 492 -31.50 6.35 -17.22
C SER A 492 -32.71 5.44 -17.05
N SER A 493 -32.48 4.14 -16.86
CA SER A 493 -33.53 3.15 -16.60
C SER A 493 -33.99 3.10 -15.13
N GLU A 494 -33.50 4.01 -14.27
CA GLU A 494 -33.85 4.22 -12.85
C GLU A 494 -33.87 2.95 -11.97
N GLN A 495 -32.71 2.60 -11.40
CA GLN A 495 -32.59 1.58 -10.34
C GLN A 495 -31.82 2.06 -9.09
N GLY A 496 -31.48 3.34 -8.97
CA GLY A 496 -30.71 3.91 -7.85
C GLY A 496 -29.76 5.01 -8.33
N PRO A 497 -28.94 5.64 -7.46
CA PRO A 497 -27.92 6.56 -7.92
C PRO A 497 -26.90 5.79 -8.79
N ASP A 498 -26.65 6.29 -9.99
CA ASP A 498 -25.64 5.73 -10.88
C ASP A 498 -24.31 6.45 -10.66
N TRP A 499 -23.23 5.71 -10.46
CA TRP A 499 -21.91 6.26 -10.23
C TRP A 499 -20.97 5.97 -11.38
N VAL A 500 -20.32 7.01 -11.91
CA VAL A 500 -19.21 6.88 -12.86
C VAL A 500 -17.90 7.26 -12.18
N ARG A 501 -16.82 6.53 -12.48
CA ARG A 501 -15.48 6.94 -12.04
C ARG A 501 -14.85 7.83 -13.10
N LEU A 502 -14.33 8.97 -12.71
CA LEU A 502 -13.49 9.81 -13.56
C LEU A 502 -12.03 9.46 -13.31
N LEU A 503 -11.27 9.10 -14.34
CA LEU A 503 -9.81 8.97 -14.31
C LEU A 503 -9.16 10.17 -14.98
N ILE A 504 -8.07 10.67 -14.41
CA ILE A 504 -7.22 11.73 -14.95
C ILE A 504 -5.85 11.12 -15.22
N LEU A 505 -5.44 11.06 -16.50
CA LEU A 505 -4.20 10.41 -16.90
C LEU A 505 -3.18 11.40 -17.45
N ASP A 506 -1.95 11.30 -16.98
CA ASP A 506 -0.81 12.07 -17.47
C ASP A 506 -0.12 11.41 -18.70
N ARG A 507 0.95 12.05 -19.17
CA ARG A 507 1.78 11.55 -20.28
C ARG A 507 2.52 10.24 -20.00
N TYR A 508 2.57 9.80 -18.74
CA TYR A 508 3.20 8.55 -18.34
C TYR A 508 2.18 7.43 -18.14
N ASN A 509 0.87 7.71 -18.22
CA ASN A 509 -0.24 6.83 -17.83
C ASN A 509 -0.37 6.62 -16.32
N GLN A 510 0.14 7.56 -15.52
CA GLN A 510 -0.22 7.65 -14.10
C GLN A 510 -1.62 8.22 -14.00
N LEU A 511 -2.35 7.83 -12.95
CA LEU A 511 -3.73 8.26 -12.80
C LEU A 511 -4.07 8.77 -11.39
N ARG A 512 -4.90 9.82 -11.37
CA ARG A 512 -5.78 10.14 -10.26
C ARG A 512 -7.22 9.86 -10.64
N TYR A 513 -8.10 9.72 -9.66
CA TYR A 513 -9.51 9.46 -9.93
C TYR A 513 -10.46 10.04 -8.90
N THR A 514 -11.74 10.10 -9.24
CA THR A 514 -12.83 10.37 -8.29
C THR A 514 -14.09 9.63 -8.74
N HIS A 515 -15.11 9.59 -7.89
CA HIS A 515 -16.43 9.05 -8.21
C HIS A 515 -17.45 10.18 -8.35
N ILE A 516 -18.26 10.10 -9.40
CA ILE A 516 -19.30 11.09 -9.72
C ILE A 516 -20.65 10.39 -9.61
N GLU A 517 -21.47 10.83 -8.66
CA GLU A 517 -22.88 10.46 -8.58
C GLU A 517 -23.68 11.20 -9.66
N LEU A 518 -24.28 10.47 -10.60
CA LEU A 518 -25.07 11.03 -11.69
C LEU A 518 -26.47 11.41 -11.21
N GLN A 519 -26.94 12.61 -11.60
CA GLN A 519 -28.25 13.14 -11.20
C GLN A 519 -29.01 13.73 -12.41
N LYS A 520 -30.30 13.41 -12.54
CA LYS A 520 -31.14 13.80 -13.71
C LYS A 520 -31.21 15.31 -13.96
N HIS A 521 -31.18 16.12 -12.90
CA HIS A 521 -31.35 17.58 -12.98
C HIS A 521 -30.07 18.36 -12.74
N ARG A 522 -28.91 17.66 -12.76
CA ARG A 522 -27.60 18.27 -12.58
C ARG A 522 -26.84 18.25 -13.90
N SER A 523 -26.48 19.44 -14.37
CA SER A 523 -25.72 19.63 -15.61
C SER A 523 -24.26 19.98 -15.40
N VAL A 524 -23.84 20.27 -14.15
CA VAL A 524 -22.47 20.63 -13.79
C VAL A 524 -22.02 19.81 -12.58
N TYR A 525 -20.99 19.00 -12.78
CA TYR A 525 -20.36 18.19 -11.75
C TYR A 525 -19.04 18.83 -11.36
N ARG A 526 -19.01 19.43 -10.17
CA ARG A 526 -17.83 20.08 -9.61
C ARG A 526 -17.10 19.10 -8.70
N ILE A 527 -15.80 18.95 -8.94
CA ILE A 527 -14.90 18.05 -8.22
C ILE A 527 -13.77 18.91 -7.66
N GLU A 528 -13.66 18.99 -6.34
CA GLU A 528 -12.52 19.71 -5.73
C GLU A 528 -11.24 18.89 -5.93
N ALA A 529 -10.10 19.55 -6.09
CA ALA A 529 -8.81 18.87 -6.26
C ALA A 529 -8.45 17.95 -5.09
N ASP A 530 -9.01 18.26 -3.92
CA ASP A 530 -8.89 17.49 -2.69
C ASP A 530 -9.68 16.18 -2.68
N ASP A 531 -10.68 16.06 -3.57
CA ASP A 531 -11.49 14.85 -3.76
C ASP A 531 -10.93 13.93 -4.85
N LEU A 532 -9.82 14.32 -5.48
CA LEU A 532 -9.07 13.47 -6.38
C LEU A 532 -8.16 12.54 -5.57
N LEU A 533 -8.20 11.26 -5.92
CA LEU A 533 -7.55 10.17 -5.20
C LEU A 533 -6.51 9.49 -6.09
N GLY A 534 -5.65 8.69 -5.48
CA GLY A 534 -4.70 7.84 -6.20
C GLY A 534 -3.30 8.47 -6.25
N ILE A 535 -2.67 8.40 -7.43
CA ILE A 535 -1.22 8.52 -7.56
C ILE A 535 -0.84 9.95 -7.94
N HIS A 536 0.34 10.40 -7.51
CA HIS A 536 0.94 11.64 -8.00
C HIS A 536 1.21 11.58 -9.52
N ILE A 537 0.54 12.45 -10.28
CA ILE A 537 0.66 12.52 -11.74
C ILE A 537 1.49 13.74 -12.17
N ASP A 538 2.01 13.73 -13.41
CA ASP A 538 2.56 14.94 -14.05
C ASP A 538 1.44 15.89 -14.47
N GLU A 539 1.07 16.76 -13.54
CA GLU A 539 -0.06 17.69 -13.68
C GLU A 539 0.13 18.68 -14.83
N ASN A 540 1.36 18.95 -15.25
CA ASN A 540 1.63 19.85 -16.36
C ASN A 540 1.24 19.25 -17.72
N ASN A 541 1.07 17.93 -17.79
CA ASN A 541 0.89 17.19 -19.03
C ASN A 541 -0.21 16.14 -18.93
N ILE A 542 -1.43 16.57 -18.60
CA ILE A 542 -2.61 15.70 -18.66
C ILE A 542 -2.97 15.45 -20.12
N LYS A 543 -3.15 14.18 -20.48
CA LYS A 543 -3.39 13.72 -21.86
C LYS A 543 -4.81 13.25 -22.10
N SER A 544 -5.46 12.71 -21.08
CA SER A 544 -6.82 12.20 -21.22
C SER A 544 -7.57 12.19 -19.91
N LEU A 545 -8.89 12.24 -20.05
CA LEU A 545 -9.85 11.95 -19.00
C LEU A 545 -10.61 10.69 -19.43
N GLU A 546 -10.94 9.81 -18.49
CA GLU A 546 -11.74 8.62 -18.79
C GLU A 546 -12.93 8.53 -17.84
N LEU A 547 -14.10 8.20 -18.38
CA LEU A 547 -15.26 7.81 -17.57
C LEU A 547 -15.35 6.30 -17.55
N VAL A 548 -15.39 5.71 -16.36
CA VAL A 548 -15.50 4.27 -16.16
C VAL A 548 -16.89 3.93 -15.66
N PHE A 549 -17.54 3.01 -16.36
CA PHE A 549 -18.86 2.47 -16.03
C PHE A 549 -18.66 1.06 -15.49
N TRP A 550 -19.11 0.80 -14.27
CA TRP A 550 -18.88 -0.50 -13.62
C TRP A 550 -20.10 -0.94 -12.82
N LYS A 551 -20.74 -2.05 -13.22
CA LYS A 551 -21.98 -2.53 -12.59
C LYS A 551 -21.73 -3.42 -11.37
N LYS A 552 -20.78 -4.37 -11.48
CA LYS A 552 -20.43 -5.27 -10.38
C LYS A 552 -18.97 -5.07 -9.95
N PRO A 553 -18.62 -3.91 -9.37
CA PRO A 553 -17.28 -3.68 -8.87
C PRO A 553 -16.98 -4.61 -7.69
N TRP A 554 -15.82 -5.26 -7.72
CA TRP A 554 -15.40 -6.14 -6.62
C TRP A 554 -14.86 -5.35 -5.41
N TYR A 555 -14.42 -4.09 -5.63
CA TYR A 555 -14.06 -3.10 -4.60
C TYR A 555 -14.78 -1.76 -4.87
N TYR A 556 -15.07 -0.97 -3.83
CA TYR A 556 -15.97 0.19 -3.90
C TYR A 556 -17.40 -0.18 -4.34
N GLN A 557 -17.96 -1.22 -3.72
CA GLN A 557 -19.28 -1.78 -4.05
C GLN A 557 -20.44 -0.76 -3.96
N ASN A 558 -20.22 0.35 -3.26
CA ASN A 558 -21.18 1.45 -3.10
C ASN A 558 -21.13 2.48 -4.25
N CYS A 559 -20.12 2.44 -5.13
CA CYS A 559 -19.92 3.38 -6.23
C CYS A 559 -20.04 2.66 -7.59
N LYS A 560 -21.25 2.16 -7.89
CA LYS A 560 -21.55 1.35 -9.09
C LYS A 560 -22.62 1.96 -9.98
N ILE A 561 -22.71 1.44 -11.20
CA ILE A 561 -23.84 1.67 -12.11
C ILE A 561 -24.96 0.68 -11.77
N ASN A 562 -26.13 1.20 -11.40
CA ASN A 562 -27.31 0.39 -11.13
C ASN A 562 -28.16 0.22 -12.39
N SER A 563 -28.32 1.29 -13.18
CA SER A 563 -29.13 1.27 -14.40
C SER A 563 -28.58 0.33 -15.47
N ASP A 564 -29.48 -0.26 -16.26
CA ASP A 564 -29.13 -1.09 -17.42
C ASP A 564 -28.77 -0.26 -18.64
N SER A 565 -29.30 0.96 -18.73
CA SER A 565 -28.94 1.90 -19.78
C SER A 565 -28.78 3.30 -19.24
N ILE A 566 -27.72 3.99 -19.66
CA ILE A 566 -27.43 5.39 -19.32
C ILE A 566 -27.01 6.12 -20.59
N SER A 567 -27.56 7.30 -20.82
CA SER A 567 -27.11 8.22 -21.87
C SER A 567 -26.64 9.53 -21.25
N LEU A 568 -25.38 9.89 -21.49
CA LEU A 568 -24.75 11.13 -21.05
C LEU A 568 -24.46 12.04 -22.24
N ASN A 569 -24.60 13.34 -22.05
CA ASN A 569 -24.19 14.36 -23.02
C ASN A 569 -23.12 15.26 -22.41
N ILE A 570 -21.87 15.06 -22.81
CA ILE A 570 -20.71 15.78 -22.28
C ILE A 570 -20.47 17.01 -23.17
N LYS A 571 -20.61 18.20 -22.60
CA LYS A 571 -20.51 19.48 -23.33
C LYS A 571 -19.12 20.07 -23.23
N SER A 572 -18.59 20.17 -22.02
CA SER A 572 -17.29 20.79 -21.78
C SER A 572 -16.71 20.43 -20.42
N ILE A 573 -15.44 20.78 -20.23
CA ILE A 573 -14.67 20.54 -19.01
C ILE A 573 -13.96 21.85 -18.67
N ASN A 574 -14.27 22.42 -17.51
CA ASN A 574 -13.64 23.63 -17.03
C ASN A 574 -12.60 23.28 -15.96
N ILE A 575 -11.39 23.78 -16.14
CA ILE A 575 -10.27 23.60 -15.20
C ILE A 575 -10.09 24.90 -14.46
N LEU A 576 -10.24 24.83 -13.13
CA LEU A 576 -10.17 25.99 -12.24
C LEU A 576 -8.87 25.92 -11.45
N LYS A 577 -7.99 26.91 -11.64
CA LYS A 577 -6.72 27.03 -10.93
C LYS A 577 -6.72 28.14 -9.89
#